data_AF-W2P7R9-F1
#
_entry.id   AF-W2P7R9-F1
#
_cell.length_a   1.000
_cell.length_b   1.000
_cell.length_c   1.000
_cell.angle_alpha   90.00
_cell.angle_beta   90.00
_cell.angle_gamma   90.00
#
_symmetry.space_group_name_H-M   'P 1'
#
loop_
_entity.id
_entity.type
_entity.pdbx_description
1 polymer ?
#
loop_
_entity_poly.entity_id
_entity_poly.type
_entity_poly.pdbx_seq_one_letter_code
_entity_poly.pdbx_strand_id
1 'polypeptide(L)' 'MVSVLDGMEAVTPAAPTTMSLGSYSNLVNTNAVRLYNYPGSLTTPGCDEIVDWWVVEQPMSISSADF' A
#
# COMPACT_ATOMS: atom_id res chain seq x y z
N MET A 1 3.59 13.99 11.46
CA MET A 1 2.71 13.35 10.47
C MET A 1 2.48 11.94 10.99
N VAL A 2 1.22 11.54 11.24
CA VAL A 2 0.91 10.17 11.68
C VAL A 2 1.08 9.20 10.51
N SER A 3 1.64 8.04 10.78
CA SER A 3 1.82 6.96 9.82
C SER A 3 0.46 6.32 9.48
N VAL A 4 0.37 5.64 8.32
CA VAL A 4 -0.76 4.74 8.04
C VAL A 4 -0.84 3.66 9.13
N LEU A 5 0.30 3.21 9.63
CA LEU A 5 0.43 2.14 10.62
C LEU A 5 -0.13 2.56 11.98
N ASP A 6 0.11 3.80 12.41
CA ASP A 6 -0.49 4.35 13.64
C ASP A 6 -2.02 4.33 13.60
N GLY A 7 -2.61 4.60 12.43
CA GLY A 7 -4.06 4.56 12.32
C GLY A 7 -4.64 3.16 12.19
N MET A 8 -3.88 2.20 11.67
CA MET A 8 -4.29 0.79 11.65
C MET A 8 -4.50 0.26 13.07
N GLU A 9 -3.69 0.70 14.04
CA GLU A 9 -3.86 0.37 15.46
C GLU A 9 -5.20 0.87 16.03
N ALA A 10 -5.76 1.94 15.47
CA ALA A 10 -7.01 2.54 15.92
C ALA A 10 -8.26 1.96 15.22
N VAL A 11 -8.13 1.07 14.24
CA VAL A 11 -9.27 0.49 13.53
C VAL A 11 -9.88 -0.66 14.34
N THR A 12 -11.22 -0.69 14.42
CA THR A 12 -11.96 -1.79 15.05
C THR A 12 -12.92 -2.42 14.03
N PRO A 13 -13.41 -3.67 14.26
CA PRO A 13 -14.40 -4.28 13.39
C PRO A 13 -15.75 -3.54 13.32
N ALA A 14 -16.02 -2.68 14.31
CA ALA A 14 -17.31 -2.04 14.47
C ALA A 14 -17.45 -0.73 13.67
N ALA A 15 -16.36 -0.02 13.41
CA ALA A 15 -16.42 1.30 12.79
C ALA A 15 -15.12 1.68 12.04
N PRO A 16 -15.24 2.46 10.95
CA PRO A 16 -14.09 3.03 10.27
C PRO A 16 -13.46 4.18 11.07
N THR A 17 -12.16 4.36 10.92
CA THR A 17 -11.39 5.46 11.52
C THR A 17 -10.97 6.47 10.46
N THR A 18 -11.18 7.76 10.72
CA THR A 18 -10.73 8.83 9.80
C THR A 18 -9.27 9.17 10.05
N MET A 19 -8.49 9.32 8.98
CA MET A 19 -7.05 9.57 9.05
C MET A 19 -6.65 10.80 8.24
N SER A 20 -5.72 11.59 8.78
CA SER A 20 -5.06 12.68 8.05
C SER A 20 -3.67 12.22 7.62
N LEU A 21 -3.57 11.70 6.39
CA LEU A 21 -2.35 11.15 5.83
C LEU A 21 -1.56 12.16 4.99
N GLY A 22 -0.28 11.87 4.79
CA GLY A 22 0.55 12.54 3.78
C GLY A 22 0.17 12.12 2.34
N SER A 23 0.90 12.65 1.35
CA SER A 23 0.67 12.30 -0.05
C SER A 23 1.05 10.84 -0.34
N TYR A 24 0.09 10.07 -0.85
CA TYR A 24 0.31 8.71 -1.35
C TYR A 24 1.33 8.67 -2.50
N SER A 25 1.30 9.64 -3.41
CA SER A 25 2.25 9.65 -4.53
C SER A 25 3.69 9.82 -4.06
N ASN A 26 3.91 10.56 -2.98
CA ASN A 26 5.26 10.73 -2.42
C ASN A 26 5.77 9.41 -1.82
N LEU A 27 4.90 8.64 -1.16
CA LEU A 27 5.23 7.33 -0.62
C LEU A 27 5.72 6.39 -1.73
N VAL A 28 4.97 6.29 -2.83
CA VAL A 28 5.33 5.43 -3.97
C VAL A 28 6.59 5.93 -4.68
N ASN A 29 6.64 7.24 -4.99
CA ASN A 29 7.73 7.83 -5.78
C ASN A 29 9.09 7.83 -5.06
N THR A 30 9.12 7.67 -3.73
CA THR A 30 10.38 7.57 -2.97
C THR A 30 11.25 6.43 -3.49
N ASN A 31 10.64 5.32 -3.92
CA ASN A 31 11.34 4.10 -4.34
C ASN A 31 11.04 3.65 -5.78
N ALA A 32 10.17 4.35 -6.51
CA ALA A 32 9.76 4.00 -7.88
C ALA A 32 10.83 4.30 -8.96
N VAL A 33 12.10 4.05 -8.67
CA VAL A 33 13.22 4.19 -9.61
C VAL A 33 13.16 3.14 -10.72
N ARG A 34 12.71 1.92 -10.37
CA ARG A 34 12.50 0.81 -11.31
C ARG A 34 11.21 0.06 -10.98
N LEU A 35 10.52 -0.35 -12.04
CA LEU A 35 9.22 -1.02 -12.00
C LEU A 35 9.26 -2.28 -12.87
N TYR A 36 8.49 -3.28 -12.47
CA TYR A 36 8.09 -4.41 -13.32
C TYR A 36 6.61 -4.25 -13.69
N ASN A 37 6.25 -4.50 -14.95
CA ASN A 37 4.85 -4.47 -15.38
C ASN A 37 4.44 -5.80 -16.00
N TYR A 38 3.21 -6.23 -15.73
CA TYR A 38 2.63 -7.42 -16.38
C TYR A 38 1.10 -7.38 -16.32
N PRO A 39 0.41 -7.89 -17.35
CA PRO A 39 -1.03 -8.17 -17.25
C PRO A 39 -1.24 -9.36 -16.31
N GLY A 40 -2.23 -9.26 -15.43
CA GLY A 40 -2.57 -10.29 -14.46
C GLY A 40 -4.02 -10.20 -14.01
N SER A 41 -4.28 -10.72 -12.81
CA SER A 41 -5.62 -10.83 -12.25
C SER A 41 -5.76 -10.20 -10.87
N LEU A 42 -7.00 -10.11 -10.41
CA LEU A 42 -7.32 -9.87 -9.00
C LEU A 42 -6.81 -11.04 -8.14
N THR A 43 -6.25 -10.74 -6.97
CA THR A 43 -5.70 -11.73 -6.02
C THR A 43 -6.73 -12.26 -5.01
N THR A 44 -8.02 -11.97 -5.25
CA THR A 44 -9.16 -12.41 -4.44
C THR A 44 -10.20 -13.11 -5.34
N PRO A 45 -11.14 -13.90 -4.78
CA PRO A 45 -12.16 -14.60 -5.58
C PRO A 45 -12.87 -13.70 -6.60
N GLY A 46 -13.16 -14.27 -7.76
CA GLY A 46 -13.46 -13.54 -8.99
C GLY A 46 -12.29 -13.64 -9.97
N CYS A 47 -11.07 -13.39 -9.47
CA CYS A 47 -9.81 -13.63 -10.19
C CYS A 47 -9.76 -13.06 -11.62
N ASP A 48 -10.49 -11.99 -11.90
CA ASP A 48 -10.64 -11.45 -13.26
C ASP A 48 -9.27 -11.04 -13.83
N GLU A 49 -8.93 -11.54 -15.02
CA GLU A 49 -7.67 -11.26 -15.74
C GLU A 49 -7.72 -9.92 -16.48
N ILE A 50 -7.95 -8.85 -15.72
CA ILE A 50 -8.19 -7.50 -16.24
C ILE A 50 -7.23 -6.45 -15.65
N VAL A 51 -6.22 -6.88 -14.88
CA VAL A 51 -5.35 -5.99 -14.11
C VAL A 51 -4.01 -5.78 -14.81
N ASP A 52 -3.62 -4.52 -15.01
CA ASP A 52 -2.24 -4.16 -15.33
C ASP A 52 -1.46 -3.89 -14.03
N TRP A 53 -0.63 -4.84 -13.61
CA TRP A 53 0.17 -4.71 -12.39
C TRP A 53 1.43 -3.88 -12.65
N TRP A 54 1.73 -2.98 -11.71
CA TRP A 54 2.98 -2.21 -11.66
C TRP A 54 3.63 -2.44 -10.30
N VAL A 55 4.76 -3.15 -10.28
CA VAL A 55 5.46 -3.55 -9.04
C VAL A 55 6.74 -2.74 -8.92
N VAL A 56 6.85 -1.94 -7.85
CA VAL A 56 8.08 -1.21 -7.50
C VAL A 56 9.15 -2.21 -7.07
N GLU A 57 10.34 -2.11 -7.68
CA GLU A 57 11.43 -3.04 -7.38
C GLU A 57 12.02 -2.83 -5.98
N GLN A 58 12.18 -1.58 -5.56
CA GLN A 58 12.85 -1.26 -4.30
C GLN A 58 11.86 -1.27 -3.13
N PRO A 59 12.05 -2.11 -2.11
CA PRO A 59 11.13 -2.20 -0.98
C PRO A 59 11.20 -0.94 -0.12
N MET A 60 10.07 -0.54 0.46
CA MET A 60 10.04 0.52 1.47
C MET A 60 10.52 -0.01 2.82
N SER A 61 11.35 0.76 3.51
CA SER A 61 11.77 0.44 4.87
C SER A 61 10.68 0.78 5.87
N ILE A 62 10.46 -0.12 6.81
CA ILE A 62 9.57 0.04 7.97
C ILE A 62 10.40 -0.08 9.24
N SER A 63 10.00 0.60 10.31
CA SER A 63 10.68 0.48 11.59
C SER A 63 10.40 -0.90 12.20
N SER A 64 11.30 -1.40 13.04
CA SER A 64 11.07 -2.66 13.76
C SER A 64 9.94 -2.58 14.79
N ALA A 65 9.53 -1.37 15.18
CA ALA A 65 8.41 -1.18 16.09
C ALA A 65 7.05 -1.38 15.38
N ASP A 66 7.03 -1.23 14.05
CA ASP A 66 5.81 -1.36 13.24
C ASP A 66 5.75 -2.65 12.40
N PHE A 67 6.75 -3.55 12.56
CA PHE A 67 6.76 -4.89 11.94
C PHE A 67 6.02 -5.90 12.81
#